data_AF-A0A0A9XT14-F1
#
_entry.id   AF-A0A0A9XT14-F1
#
_cell.length_a   1.000
_cell.length_b   1.000
_cell.length_c   1.000
_cell.angle_alpha   90.00
_cell.angle_beta   90.00
_cell.angle_gamma   90.00
#
_symmetry.space_group_name_H-M   'P 1'
#
loop_
_entity.id
_entity.type
_entity.pdbx_description
1 polymer ?
#
loop_
_entity_poly.entity_id
_entity_poly.type
_entity_poly.pdbx_seq_one_letter_code
_entity_poly.pdbx_strand_id
1 'polypeptide(L)'
;HKVKAQTFYSRKTEARTEAMKRDDTEAIAMDFQKNLSLPNVKTNDVYYRRQLTFHPFNIHVLSSGRAIFYSYDETVGGKGSNEVVSLLHHFIFTFLDKNVRHLEIFCDSCGGQNKIFTAFRFLH
;
A
#
# COMPACT_ATOMS: atom_id res chain seq x y z
N HIS A 1 -13.39 -18.00 -2.99
CA HIS A 1 -12.70 -16.76 -3.40
C HIS A 1 -13.63 -15.54 -3.37
N LYS A 2 -14.75 -15.54 -4.11
CA LYS A 2 -15.69 -14.39 -4.18
C LYS A 2 -16.32 -13.96 -2.84
N VAL A 3 -16.69 -14.92 -1.98
CA VAL A 3 -17.27 -14.63 -0.66
C VAL A 3 -16.26 -13.94 0.28
N LYS A 4 -14.99 -14.36 0.27
CA LYS A 4 -13.92 -13.73 1.07
C LYS A 4 -13.68 -12.29 0.64
N ALA A 5 -13.70 -12.02 -0.67
CA ALA A 5 -13.58 -10.66 -1.20
C ALA A 5 -14.78 -9.81 -0.75
N GLN A 6 -16.00 -10.34 -0.79
CA GLN A 6 -17.19 -9.62 -0.36
C GLN A 6 -17.16 -9.26 1.13
N THR A 7 -16.72 -10.18 2.00
CA THR A 7 -16.51 -9.91 3.43
C THR A 7 -15.39 -8.87 3.67
N PHE A 8 -14.36 -8.86 2.83
CA PHE A 8 -13.31 -7.84 2.91
C PHE A 8 -13.85 -6.44 2.57
N TYR A 9 -14.67 -6.32 1.52
CA TYR A 9 -15.30 -5.04 1.15
C TYR A 9 -16.30 -4.55 2.19
N SER A 10 -17.08 -5.45 2.82
CA SER A 10 -18.00 -5.07 3.89
C SER A 10 -17.22 -4.53 5.10
N ARG A 11 -16.17 -5.24 5.54
CA ARG A 11 -15.31 -4.80 6.64
C ARG A 11 -14.60 -3.48 6.34
N LYS A 12 -14.09 -3.29 5.13
CA LYS A 12 -13.47 -2.03 4.70
C LYS A 12 -14.46 -0.86 4.79
N THR A 13 -15.74 -1.11 4.49
CA THR A 13 -16.79 -0.10 4.57
C THR A 13 -17.16 0.21 6.02
N GLU A 14 -17.27 -0.82 6.86
CA GLU A 14 -17.49 -0.69 8.30
C GLU A 14 -16.36 0.10 8.97
N ALA A 15 -15.10 -0.31 8.76
CA ALA A 15 -13.91 0.35 9.31
C ALA A 15 -13.79 1.81 8.83
N ARG A 16 -14.13 2.10 7.57
CA ARG A 16 -14.22 3.47 7.08
C ARG A 16 -15.25 4.28 7.88
N THR A 17 -16.42 3.70 8.12
CA THR A 17 -17.51 4.39 8.82
C THR A 17 -17.14 4.63 10.29
N GLU A 18 -16.39 3.71 10.91
CA GLU A 18 -15.87 3.87 12.26
C GLU A 18 -14.78 4.93 12.34
N ALA A 19 -13.79 4.89 11.44
CA ALA A 19 -12.73 5.90 11.35
C ALA A 19 -13.25 7.32 11.06
N MET A 20 -14.39 7.45 10.38
CA MET A 20 -15.04 8.76 10.19
C MET A 20 -15.78 9.27 11.44
N LYS A 21 -16.17 8.38 12.36
CA LYS A 21 -16.91 8.72 13.59
C LYS A 21 -16.01 8.96 14.80
N ARG A 22 -14.81 8.38 14.78
CA ARG A 22 -13.89 8.30 15.90
C ARG A 22 -12.51 8.81 15.50
N ASP A 23 -12.05 9.85 16.17
CA ASP A 23 -10.75 10.51 15.91
C ASP A 23 -9.57 9.70 16.45
N ASP A 24 -9.83 8.67 17.27
CA ASP A 24 -8.85 7.74 17.84
C ASP A 24 -8.62 6.51 16.95
N THR A 25 -9.41 6.34 15.89
CA THR A 25 -9.33 5.18 15.00
C THR A 25 -9.15 5.62 13.56
N GLU A 26 -8.20 5.02 12.84
CA GLU A 26 -7.96 5.29 11.43
C GLU A 26 -7.91 3.99 10.62
N ALA A 27 -8.37 4.04 9.39
CA ALA A 27 -8.40 2.88 8.50
C ALA A 27 -7.68 3.22 7.19
N ILE A 28 -6.68 2.42 6.82
CA ILE A 28 -5.90 2.61 5.60
C ILE A 28 -5.98 1.39 4.69
N ALA A 29 -5.99 1.64 3.39
CA ALA A 29 -5.89 0.59 2.38
C ALA A 29 -4.61 0.79 1.56
N MET A 30 -3.76 -0.22 1.49
CA MET A 30 -2.52 -0.17 0.73
C MET A 30 -2.53 -1.15 -0.43
N ASP A 31 -1.99 -0.73 -1.57
CA ASP A 31 -1.90 -1.55 -2.78
C ASP A 31 -0.67 -1.17 -3.62
N PHE A 32 -0.19 -2.13 -4.41
CA PHE A 32 0.79 -1.87 -5.46
C PHE A 32 0.09 -1.82 -6.80
N GLN A 33 0.31 -0.75 -7.53
CA GLN A 33 -0.12 -0.68 -8.91
C GLN A 33 0.75 -1.59 -9.80
N LYS A 34 0.21 -1.92 -10.98
CA LYS A 34 0.93 -2.64 -12.03
C LYS A 34 2.28 -1.97 -12.30
N ASN A 35 3.33 -2.78 -12.43
CA ASN A 35 4.66 -2.30 -12.83
C ASN A 35 4.55 -1.52 -14.13
N LEU A 36 5.15 -0.33 -14.14
CA LEU A 36 5.27 0.50 -15.34
C LEU A 36 6.69 0.35 -15.86
N SER A 37 6.83 0.02 -17.14
CA SER A 37 8.14 -0.03 -17.78
C SER A 37 8.45 1.33 -18.41
N LEU A 38 9.62 1.88 -18.10
CA LEU A 38 10.07 3.19 -18.58
C LEU A 38 11.39 3.04 -19.36
N PRO A 39 11.56 3.76 -20.49
CA PRO A 39 10.59 4.63 -21.16
C PRO A 39 9.55 3.83 -21.97
N ASN A 40 8.30 4.28 -21.97
CA ASN A 40 7.21 3.68 -22.75
C ASN A 40 7.33 4.06 -24.24
N VAL A 41 8.20 3.37 -24.96
CA VAL A 41 8.45 3.58 -26.39
C VAL A 41 7.85 2.41 -27.16
N LYS A 42 7.05 2.71 -28.19
CA LYS A 42 6.31 1.70 -28.99
C LYS A 42 7.18 0.93 -30.00
N THR A 43 8.46 1.27 -30.09
CA THR A 43 9.38 0.74 -31.09
C THR A 43 9.97 -0.59 -30.63
N ASN A 44 10.07 -1.58 -31.53
CA ASN A 44 10.68 -2.89 -31.25
C ASN A 44 12.14 -2.81 -30.76
N ASP A 45 12.84 -1.69 -30.98
CA ASP A 45 14.19 -1.46 -30.47
C ASP A 45 14.29 -1.55 -28.94
N VAL A 46 13.19 -1.28 -28.24
CA VAL A 46 13.11 -1.32 -26.77
C VAL A 46 13.09 -2.76 -26.26
N TYR A 47 12.72 -3.74 -27.09
CA TYR A 47 12.78 -5.16 -26.75
C TYR A 47 14.24 -5.61 -26.53
N TYR A 48 15.19 -4.99 -27.23
CA TYR A 48 16.63 -5.27 -27.09
C TYR A 48 17.31 -4.42 -26.01
N ARG A 49 16.58 -3.53 -25.33
CA ARG A 49 17.08 -2.69 -24.25
C ARG A 49 16.40 -3.05 -22.93
N ARG A 50 17.15 -2.97 -21.82
CA ARG A 50 16.57 -3.20 -20.49
C ARG A 50 15.69 -2.01 -20.11
N GLN A 51 14.38 -2.26 -19.98
CA GLN A 51 13.43 -1.24 -19.53
C GLN A 51 13.50 -1.11 -18.01
N LEU A 52 13.51 0.13 -17.54
CA LEU A 52 13.49 0.44 -16.12
C LEU A 52 12.10 0.11 -15.56
N THR A 53 12.05 -0.73 -14.52
CA THR A 53 10.79 -1.05 -13.85
C THR A 53 10.49 -0.02 -12.78
N PHE A 54 9.32 0.62 -12.89
CA PHE A 54 8.80 1.57 -11.93
C PHE A 54 7.72 0.91 -11.07
N HIS A 55 7.79 1.18 -9.77
CA HIS A 55 6.98 0.58 -8.73
C HIS A 55 6.14 1.66 -8.03
N PRO A 56 4.87 1.85 -8.44
CA PRO A 56 3.95 2.72 -7.73
C PRO A 56 3.30 1.97 -6.57
N PHE A 57 3.45 2.50 -5.36
CA PHE A 57 2.79 2.03 -4.15
C PHE A 57 1.86 3.12 -3.63
N ASN A 58 0.63 2.76 -3.26
CA ASN A 58 -0.36 3.72 -2.76
C ASN A 58 -0.86 3.33 -1.37
N ILE A 59 -0.95 4.33 -0.49
CA ILE A 59 -1.63 4.23 0.80
C ILE A 59 -2.83 5.17 0.76
N HIS A 60 -4.03 4.62 0.87
CA HIS A 60 -5.28 5.35 0.84
C HIS A 60 -5.90 5.40 2.24
N VAL A 61 -6.01 6.61 2.80
CA VAL A 61 -6.69 6.89 4.07
C VAL A 61 -8.19 6.88 3.84
N LEU A 62 -8.90 5.99 4.51
CA LEU A 62 -10.32 5.75 4.27
C LEU A 62 -11.22 6.80 4.95
N SER A 63 -10.80 7.37 6.08
CA SER A 63 -11.55 8.42 6.78
C SER A 63 -11.68 9.69 5.93
N SER A 64 -10.55 10.21 5.46
CA SER A 64 -10.44 11.48 4.72
C SER A 64 -10.50 11.31 3.21
N GLY A 65 -10.34 10.10 2.69
CA GLY A 65 -10.21 9.84 1.25
C GLY A 65 -8.87 10.29 0.66
N ARG A 66 -7.88 10.65 1.49
CA ARG A 66 -6.56 11.09 1.04
C ARG A 66 -5.74 9.88 0.58
N ALA A 67 -5.17 9.95 -0.62
CA ALA A 67 -4.25 8.95 -1.14
C ALA A 67 -2.82 9.49 -1.18
N ILE A 68 -1.87 8.71 -0.70
CA ILE A 68 -0.44 9.00 -0.71
C ILE A 68 0.24 8.01 -1.64
N PHE A 69 0.97 8.53 -2.62
CA PHE A 69 1.65 7.73 -3.63
C PHE A 69 3.16 7.78 -3.39
N TYR A 70 3.74 6.59 -3.26
CA TYR A 70 5.18 6.37 -3.21
C TYR A 70 5.61 5.77 -4.53
N SER A 71 6.41 6.51 -5.27
CA SER A 71 6.93 6.12 -6.57
C SER A 71 8.44 6.00 -6.52
N TYR A 72 8.95 4.82 -6.86
CA TYR A 72 10.38 4.55 -6.99
C TYR A 72 10.60 3.54 -8.11
N ASP A 73 11.83 3.48 -8.62
CA ASP A 73 12.24 2.52 -9.63
C ASP A 73 13.12 1.41 -9.05
N GLU A 74 13.39 0.38 -9.85
CA GLU A 74 14.16 -0.81 -9.44
C GLU A 74 15.59 -0.51 -8.95
N THR A 75 16.15 0.68 -9.22
CA THR A 75 17.47 1.08 -8.70
C THR A 75 17.42 1.52 -7.24
N VAL A 76 16.25 1.96 -6.77
CA VAL A 76 16.04 2.45 -5.41
C VAL A 76 15.61 1.33 -4.47
N GLY A 77 14.72 0.44 -4.95
CA GLY A 77 14.19 -0.64 -4.14
C GLY A 77 13.34 -1.63 -4.94
N GLY A 78 13.11 -2.80 -4.35
CA GLY A 78 12.26 -3.85 -4.92
C GLY A 78 10.80 -3.74 -4.49
N LYS A 79 10.02 -4.80 -4.72
CA LYS A 79 8.63 -4.92 -4.25
C LYS A 79 8.48 -5.85 -3.04
N GLY A 80 9.49 -5.86 -2.17
CA GLY A 80 9.54 -6.75 -1.02
C GLY A 80 8.71 -6.24 0.17
N SER A 81 8.62 -7.08 1.19
CA SER A 81 7.95 -6.74 2.46
C SER A 81 8.69 -5.65 3.24
N ASN A 82 10.01 -5.57 3.12
CA ASN A 82 10.83 -4.56 3.79
C ASN A 82 10.53 -3.16 3.26
N GLU A 83 10.33 -3.02 1.95
CA GLU A 83 9.94 -1.75 1.34
C GLU A 83 8.54 -1.35 1.83
N VAL A 84 7.58 -2.28 1.85
CA VAL A 84 6.24 -2.01 2.39
C VAL A 84 6.29 -1.52 3.83
N VAL A 85 7.09 -2.18 4.69
CA VAL A 85 7.26 -1.77 6.10
C VAL A 85 7.88 -0.38 6.20
N SER A 86 8.90 -0.09 5.39
CA SER A 86 9.57 1.22 5.39
C SER A 86 8.63 2.35 4.95
N LEU A 87 7.83 2.11 3.91
CA LEU A 87 6.82 3.06 3.42
C LEU A 87 5.68 3.25 4.42
N LEU A 88 5.25 2.18 5.07
CA LEU A 88 4.25 2.22 6.13
C LEU A 88 4.77 2.98 7.37
N HIS A 89 6.02 2.74 7.76
CA HIS A 89 6.66 3.46 8.86
C HIS A 89 6.73 4.95 8.56
N HIS A 90 7.23 5.32 7.37
CA HIS A 90 7.23 6.72 6.94
C HIS A 90 5.82 7.31 6.97
N PHE A 91 4.81 6.54 6.55
CA PHE A 91 3.43 6.98 6.60
C PHE A 91 2.93 7.28 8.02
N ILE A 92 3.14 6.35 8.95
CA ILE A 92 2.69 6.49 10.34
C ILE A 92 3.34 7.70 11.01
N PHE A 93 4.65 7.89 10.84
CA PHE A 93 5.36 8.97 11.53
C PHE A 93 5.19 10.35 10.87
N THR A 94 4.80 10.40 9.60
CA THR A 94 4.72 11.68 8.84
C THR A 94 3.29 12.16 8.61
N PHE A 95 2.35 11.23 8.37
CA PHE A 95 1.00 11.58 7.90
C PHE A 95 -0.13 11.18 8.84
N LEU A 96 0.09 10.23 9.74
CA LEU A 96 -0.92 9.80 10.71
C LEU A 96 -1.01 10.82 11.85
N ASP A 97 -2.23 11.11 12.30
CA ASP A 97 -2.44 11.97 13.47
C ASP A 97 -1.95 11.24 14.75
N LYS A 98 -1.35 12.00 15.66
CA LYS A 98 -0.87 11.50 16.96
C LYS A 98 -2.01 11.04 17.86
N ASN A 99 -3.25 11.47 17.59
CA ASN A 99 -4.43 11.06 18.35
C ASN A 99 -4.91 9.64 18.00
N VAL A 100 -4.49 9.10 16.85
CA VAL A 100 -4.87 7.76 16.41
C VAL A 100 -4.20 6.70 17.30
N ARG A 101 -5.02 5.90 17.98
CA ARG A 101 -4.60 4.78 18.83
C ARG A 101 -4.83 3.42 18.18
N HIS A 102 -5.80 3.34 17.28
CA HIS A 102 -6.12 2.12 16.55
C HIS A 102 -6.01 2.36 15.05
N LEU A 103 -5.09 1.67 14.40
CA LEU A 103 -4.90 1.72 12.95
C LEU A 103 -5.28 0.38 12.33
N GLU A 104 -6.32 0.37 11.49
CA GLU A 104 -6.69 -0.78 10.69
C GLU A 104 -6.05 -0.71 9.30
N ILE A 105 -5.34 -1.77 8.93
CA ILE A 105 -4.61 -1.84 7.66
C ILE A 105 -5.22 -2.90 6.77
N PHE A 106 -5.72 -2.49 5.62
CA PHE A 106 -6.27 -3.35 4.57
C PHE A 106 -5.28 -3.49 3.43
N CYS A 107 -4.93 -4.71 3.08
CA CYS A 107 -4.05 -5.04 1.95
C CYS A 107 -4.52 -6.32 1.27
N ASP A 108 -4.37 -6.40 -0.05
CA ASP A 108 -4.59 -7.64 -0.77
C ASP A 108 -3.25 -8.40 -0.86
N SER A 109 -3.21 -9.59 -0.28
CA SER A 109 -2.02 -10.43 -0.16
C SER A 109 -1.58 -10.95 -1.53
N CYS A 110 -0.96 -10.10 -2.34
CA CYS A 110 -0.35 -10.53 -3.60
C CYS A 110 0.86 -11.41 -3.25
N GLY A 111 0.98 -12.60 -3.88
CA GLY A 111 1.87 -13.70 -3.44
C GLY A 111 3.38 -13.41 -3.30
N GLY A 112 3.87 -12.23 -3.69
CA GLY A 112 5.22 -11.74 -3.35
C GLY A 112 5.31 -11.03 -1.99
N GLN A 113 4.18 -10.64 -1.41
CA GLN A 113 3.98 -10.09 -0.07
C GLN A 113 3.80 -11.23 0.95
N ASN A 114 4.63 -12.25 0.87
CA ASN A 114 4.55 -13.33 1.84
C ASN A 114 5.07 -12.77 3.17
N LYS A 115 4.11 -12.42 4.05
CA LYS A 115 4.25 -12.04 5.47
C LYS A 115 4.40 -10.54 5.78
N ILE A 116 3.26 -9.91 6.00
CA ILE A 116 3.08 -8.80 6.97
C ILE A 116 3.52 -9.18 8.41
N PHE A 117 4.09 -10.36 8.66
CA PHE A 117 4.73 -10.65 9.96
C PHE A 117 5.85 -9.67 10.29
N THR A 118 6.59 -9.13 9.32
CA THR A 118 7.62 -8.12 9.62
C THR A 118 6.98 -6.81 10.09
N ALA A 119 5.88 -6.36 9.47
CA ALA A 119 5.12 -5.21 9.96
C ALA A 119 4.52 -5.48 11.34
N PHE A 120 3.93 -6.66 11.56
CA PHE A 120 3.37 -7.08 12.84
C PHE A 120 4.43 -7.15 13.94
N ARG A 121 5.64 -7.64 13.64
CA ARG A 121 6.77 -7.69 14.58
C ARG A 121 7.46 -6.35 14.80
N PHE A 122 7.38 -5.44 13.83
CA PHE A 122 7.88 -4.08 13.98
C PHE A 122 6.95 -3.21 14.85
N LEU A 123 5.64 -3.47 14.79
CA LEU A 123 4.62 -2.75 15.56
C LEU A 123 4.39 -3.29 16.99
N HIS A 124 4.95 -4.46 17.33
CA HIS A 124 4.92 -5.04 18.67
C HIS A 124 6.24 -4.75 19.41
#